data_AF-A0A926DZL0-F1
#
_entry.id   AF-A0A926DZL0-F1
#
_cell.length_a   1.000
_cell.length_b   1.000
_cell.length_c   1.000
_cell.angle_alpha   90.00
_cell.angle_beta   90.00
_cell.angle_gamma   90.00
#
_symmetry.space_group_name_H-M   'P 1'
#
loop_
_entity.id
_entity.type
_entity.pdbx_description
1 polymer ?
#
loop_
_entity_poly.entity_id
_entity_poly.type
_entity_poly.pdbx_seq_one_letter_code
_entity_poly.pdbx_strand_id
1 'polypeptide(L)'
;MSLLEIEGLTHSFGENLLYKNAGFTLNKGEHIGIVGQNGTGKSTLIKICTEQIIPDNGRIIWQPNITIGYLDQYAEIDHTLTMKEFLKSAFAKLFEIEAQAMQLYEKAADGDMKSLELAAYYQEYLETHDFYSIDTAIERVANGLGLLAIGLDRPIIEMSGGQRAKVILAKLLLEKPDVLLLDEPTNFLDKDHVAWLAEYLSSLENAFLVVSHDFEFLDKIANRICDIDNDTITKYYGTYSEFLQKKTLLREDYIRQYSAQQKEIKRTEEFIRKNIAGRKAKMARGRQKQLDRMDKMEALEQKEIIPHFHFPVLPLTNTEHLQVKHLAVGYHYPVLLDIDFSIKGGQKVVITGFNGIGKSTLLKTLIGQIPSMQGHFKFSDQVALGYFEQDLIWDEPEQTPIQIVSNVHPDMVIKDVRKHLARCGISSKHAMQAIGTLSGGEQAKVKMCLLTLTPCNFLIMDEPTNHLDVQAKDALKSALMDFNGTVLLVSHEEAFYRDWTQRIINIEKR
;
A
#
# COMPACT_ATOMS: atom_id res chain seq x y z
N MET A 1 -19.57 -6.30 -22.45
CA MET A 1 -20.00 -4.90 -22.58
C MET A 1 -19.12 -4.08 -21.65
N SER A 2 -18.56 -2.98 -22.14
CA SER A 2 -17.69 -2.09 -21.36
C SER A 2 -18.56 -1.28 -20.38
N LEU A 3 -18.20 -1.30 -19.10
CA LEU A 3 -18.79 -0.48 -18.03
C LEU A 3 -18.07 0.86 -17.91
N LEU A 4 -16.75 0.88 -18.10
CA LEU A 4 -15.90 2.07 -18.10
C LEU A 4 -14.96 2.03 -19.29
N GLU A 5 -14.85 3.13 -20.00
CA GLU A 5 -13.87 3.33 -21.07
C GLU A 5 -13.09 4.61 -20.82
N ILE A 6 -11.76 4.47 -20.78
CA ILE A 6 -10.81 5.57 -20.67
C ILE A 6 -10.00 5.64 -21.96
N GLU A 7 -10.05 6.80 -22.62
CA GLU A 7 -9.36 7.05 -23.88
C GLU A 7 -8.46 8.29 -23.80
N GLY A 8 -7.20 8.14 -24.22
CA GLY A 8 -6.27 9.25 -24.36
C GLY A 8 -5.97 10.02 -23.07
N LEU A 9 -6.10 9.36 -21.91
CA LEU A 9 -5.91 9.94 -20.58
C LEU A 9 -4.49 10.49 -20.45
N THR A 10 -4.40 11.78 -20.21
CA THR A 10 -3.15 12.45 -19.88
C THR A 10 -3.42 13.33 -18.67
N HIS A 11 -2.60 13.18 -17.63
CA HIS A 11 -2.73 13.99 -16.43
C HIS A 11 -1.39 14.11 -15.70
N SER A 12 -1.15 15.30 -15.16
CA SER A 12 0.05 15.64 -14.40
C SER A 12 -0.32 16.11 -13.00
N PHE A 13 0.48 15.77 -12.00
CA PHE A 13 0.37 16.28 -10.65
C PHE A 13 1.56 17.18 -10.33
N GLY A 14 1.33 18.50 -10.30
CA GLY A 14 2.41 19.47 -10.25
C GLY A 14 3.26 19.41 -11.53
N GLU A 15 4.57 19.21 -11.38
CA GLU A 15 5.49 19.02 -12.51
C GLU A 15 5.64 17.55 -12.95
N ASN A 16 5.02 16.60 -12.21
CA ASN A 16 5.19 15.18 -12.49
C ASN A 16 4.07 14.67 -13.41
N LEU A 17 4.43 14.17 -14.59
CA LEU A 17 3.50 13.51 -15.49
C LEU A 17 3.13 12.14 -14.90
N LEU A 18 1.84 11.87 -14.72
CA LEU A 18 1.37 10.58 -14.18
C LEU A 18 0.93 9.63 -15.28
N TYR A 19 0.20 10.15 -16.27
CA TYR A 19 -0.24 9.38 -17.43
C TYR A 19 -0.04 10.17 -18.72
N LYS A 20 0.31 9.45 -19.78
CA LYS A 20 0.53 10.00 -21.12
C LYS A 20 -0.24 9.18 -22.16
N ASN A 21 -1.32 9.75 -22.69
CA ASN A 21 -2.16 9.12 -23.71
C ASN A 21 -2.55 7.68 -23.34
N ALA A 22 -2.85 7.45 -22.07
CA ALA A 22 -3.20 6.15 -21.54
C ALA A 22 -4.66 5.79 -21.88
N GLY A 23 -4.95 4.50 -21.99
CA GLY A 23 -6.31 4.04 -22.21
C GLY A 23 -6.54 2.68 -21.60
N PHE A 24 -7.73 2.47 -21.04
CA PHE A 24 -8.14 1.18 -20.50
C PHE A 24 -9.66 1.05 -20.49
N THR A 25 -10.14 -0.19 -20.47
CA THR A 25 -11.57 -0.49 -20.35
C THR A 25 -11.82 -1.42 -19.16
N LEU A 26 -12.93 -1.21 -18.43
CA LEU A 26 -13.48 -2.15 -17.46
C LEU A 26 -14.72 -2.81 -18.07
N ASN A 27 -14.75 -4.13 -18.14
CA ASN A 27 -15.92 -4.88 -18.58
C ASN A 27 -16.67 -5.51 -17.40
N LYS A 28 -17.95 -5.85 -17.62
CA LYS A 28 -18.73 -6.61 -16.64
C LYS A 28 -18.03 -7.92 -16.23
N GLY A 29 -17.96 -8.19 -14.93
CA GLY A 29 -17.28 -9.35 -14.34
C GLY A 29 -15.74 -9.27 -14.32
N GLU A 30 -15.15 -8.14 -14.70
CA GLU A 30 -13.71 -7.95 -14.53
C GLU A 30 -13.38 -7.46 -13.13
N HIS A 31 -12.41 -8.14 -12.53
CA HIS A 31 -11.87 -7.86 -11.21
C HIS A 31 -10.44 -7.36 -11.43
N ILE A 32 -10.29 -6.05 -11.48
CA ILE A 32 -9.04 -5.40 -11.86
C ILE A 32 -8.25 -4.98 -10.62
N GLY A 33 -7.07 -5.57 -10.42
CA GLY A 33 -6.07 -5.07 -9.47
C GLY A 33 -5.20 -3.99 -10.11
N ILE A 34 -5.14 -2.80 -9.52
CA ILE A 34 -4.29 -1.70 -9.97
C ILE A 34 -2.97 -1.75 -9.20
N VAL A 35 -1.87 -1.88 -9.93
CA VAL A 35 -0.51 -1.98 -9.38
C VAL A 35 0.41 -0.96 -10.02
N GLY A 36 1.48 -0.62 -9.32
CA GLY A 36 2.44 0.41 -9.73
C GLY A 36 3.22 0.94 -8.56
N GLN A 37 4.34 1.61 -8.83
CA GLN A 37 5.17 2.19 -7.79
C GLN A 37 4.43 3.30 -7.01
N ASN A 38 4.98 3.71 -5.88
CA ASN A 38 4.41 4.82 -5.13
C ASN A 38 4.59 6.12 -5.91
N GLY A 39 3.54 6.93 -6.00
CA GLY A 39 3.56 8.18 -6.78
C GLY A 39 3.27 8.02 -8.27
N THR A 40 2.98 6.82 -8.79
CA THR A 40 2.55 6.64 -10.18
C THR A 40 1.09 7.03 -10.44
N GLY A 41 0.36 7.44 -9.39
CA GLY A 41 -1.02 7.90 -9.50
C GLY A 41 -2.09 6.82 -9.32
N LYS A 42 -1.83 5.67 -8.69
CA LYS A 42 -2.88 4.63 -8.48
C LYS A 42 -4.18 5.18 -7.88
N SER A 43 -4.09 5.88 -6.75
CA SER A 43 -5.23 6.55 -6.12
C SER A 43 -5.76 7.73 -6.94
N THR A 44 -4.88 8.43 -7.66
CA THR A 44 -5.29 9.49 -8.60
C THR A 44 -6.18 8.94 -9.71
N LEU A 45 -5.91 7.73 -10.20
CA LEU A 45 -6.75 7.08 -11.21
C LEU A 45 -8.17 6.82 -10.68
N ILE A 46 -8.30 6.34 -9.44
CA ILE A 46 -9.60 6.15 -8.79
C ILE A 46 -10.34 7.49 -8.66
N LYS A 47 -9.66 8.54 -8.20
CA LYS A 47 -10.23 9.89 -8.08
C LYS A 47 -10.67 10.49 -9.42
N ILE A 48 -9.94 10.17 -10.48
CA ILE A 48 -10.30 10.55 -11.85
C ILE A 48 -11.56 9.77 -12.28
N CYS A 49 -11.64 8.48 -11.98
CA CYS A 49 -12.82 7.66 -12.29
C CYS A 49 -14.08 8.10 -11.51
N THR A 50 -13.93 8.65 -10.32
CA THR A 50 -15.02 9.20 -9.49
C THR A 50 -15.31 10.68 -9.76
N GLU A 51 -14.70 11.27 -10.80
CA GLU A 51 -14.87 12.69 -11.17
C GLU A 51 -14.42 13.69 -10.09
N GLN A 52 -13.71 13.24 -9.05
CA GLN A 52 -13.11 14.11 -8.02
C GLN A 52 -11.92 14.90 -8.58
N ILE A 53 -11.25 14.37 -9.61
CA ILE A 53 -10.16 15.02 -10.33
C ILE A 53 -10.47 15.02 -11.82
N ILE A 54 -10.35 16.19 -12.44
CA ILE A 54 -10.52 16.37 -13.89
C ILE A 54 -9.16 16.14 -14.56
N PRO A 55 -9.04 15.21 -15.52
CA PRO A 55 -7.80 14.98 -16.24
C PRO A 55 -7.47 16.14 -17.20
N ASP A 56 -6.18 16.30 -17.54
CA ASP A 56 -5.72 17.39 -18.41
C ASP A 56 -6.18 17.17 -19.86
N ASN A 57 -6.13 15.92 -20.32
CA ASN A 57 -6.67 15.48 -21.60
C ASN A 57 -7.22 14.04 -21.48
N GLY A 58 -8.01 13.67 -22.48
CA GLY A 58 -8.64 12.35 -22.57
C GLY A 58 -10.11 12.38 -22.19
N ARG A 59 -10.74 11.21 -22.21
CA ARG A 59 -12.16 11.03 -21.91
C ARG A 59 -12.36 9.82 -21.02
N ILE A 60 -13.32 9.94 -20.12
CA ILE A 60 -13.73 8.90 -19.18
C ILE A 60 -15.22 8.73 -19.41
N ILE A 61 -15.63 7.54 -19.82
CA ILE A 61 -16.99 7.27 -20.25
C ILE A 61 -17.49 6.08 -19.44
N TRP A 62 -18.42 6.35 -18.54
CA TRP A 62 -19.19 5.33 -17.85
C TRP A 62 -20.40 4.91 -18.69
N GLN A 63 -20.78 3.65 -18.60
CA GLN A 63 -22.05 3.19 -19.17
C GLN A 63 -23.22 3.94 -18.50
N PRO A 64 -24.24 4.41 -19.26
CA PRO A 64 -25.39 5.08 -18.67
C PRO A 64 -26.16 4.19 -17.68
N ASN A 65 -26.71 4.81 -16.63
CA ASN A 65 -27.55 4.17 -15.60
C ASN A 65 -26.87 3.08 -14.75
N ILE A 66 -25.54 3.13 -14.60
CA ILE A 66 -24.84 2.27 -13.65
C ILE A 66 -24.70 2.95 -12.29
N THR A 67 -24.59 2.14 -11.25
CA THR A 67 -24.28 2.54 -9.89
C THR A 67 -22.80 2.28 -9.59
N ILE A 68 -22.10 3.29 -9.08
CA ILE A 68 -20.67 3.20 -8.74
C ILE A 68 -20.54 3.39 -7.24
N GLY A 69 -19.93 2.42 -6.57
CA GLY A 69 -19.58 2.53 -5.17
C GLY A 69 -18.11 2.82 -4.99
N TYR A 70 -17.77 3.87 -4.25
CA TYR A 70 -16.40 4.23 -3.93
C TYR A 70 -16.16 4.18 -2.42
N LEU A 71 -15.07 3.50 -2.02
CA LEU A 71 -14.62 3.50 -0.63
C LEU A 71 -13.90 4.82 -0.31
N ASP A 72 -14.68 5.84 0.06
CA ASP A 72 -14.14 7.11 0.56
C ASP A 72 -13.96 7.05 2.08
N GLN A 73 -12.71 7.01 2.54
CA GLN A 73 -12.38 7.01 3.98
C GLN A 73 -12.71 8.35 4.66
N TYR A 74 -12.88 9.42 3.89
CA TYR A 74 -13.19 10.76 4.36
C TYR A 74 -14.66 11.16 4.12
N ALA A 75 -15.51 10.20 3.71
CA ALA A 75 -16.94 10.46 3.55
C ALA A 75 -17.53 11.11 4.80
N GLU A 76 -18.27 12.20 4.63
CA GLU A 76 -19.06 12.79 5.71
C GLU A 76 -20.18 11.82 6.07
N ILE A 77 -20.14 11.30 7.29
CA ILE A 77 -21.16 10.40 7.83
C ILE A 77 -21.93 11.16 8.89
N ASP A 78 -23.24 10.95 8.95
CA ASP A 78 -24.01 11.38 10.12
C ASP A 78 -23.54 10.61 11.36
N HIS A 79 -22.73 11.29 12.15
CA HIS A 79 -22.08 10.73 13.33
C HIS A 79 -23.06 10.40 14.46
N THR A 80 -24.32 10.87 14.38
CA THR A 80 -25.36 10.61 15.38
C THR A 80 -25.99 9.22 15.24
N LEU A 81 -25.88 8.61 14.06
CA LEU A 81 -26.44 7.29 13.80
C LEU A 81 -25.66 6.18 14.51
N THR A 82 -26.37 5.14 14.90
CA THR A 82 -25.76 3.86 15.28
C THR A 82 -25.20 3.15 14.06
N MET A 83 -24.26 2.22 14.29
CA MET A 83 -23.73 1.37 13.22
C MET A 83 -24.85 0.65 12.46
N LYS A 84 -25.81 0.09 13.18
CA LYS A 84 -26.94 -0.66 12.61
C LYS A 84 -27.79 0.22 11.69
N GLU A 85 -28.17 1.41 12.13
CA GLU A 85 -28.95 2.36 11.34
C GLU A 85 -28.21 2.78 10.07
N PHE A 86 -26.91 3.04 10.20
CA PHE A 86 -26.08 3.39 9.04
C PHE A 86 -25.98 2.24 8.04
N LEU A 87 -25.80 0.98 8.48
CA LEU A 87 -25.80 -0.17 7.58
C LEU A 87 -27.18 -0.41 6.94
N LYS A 88 -28.27 -0.19 7.67
CA LYS A 88 -29.64 -0.25 7.13
C LYS A 88 -29.89 0.80 6.05
N SER A 89 -29.21 1.95 6.12
CA SER A 89 -29.33 3.00 5.10
C SER A 89 -28.90 2.56 3.69
N ALA A 90 -28.10 1.50 3.55
CA ALA A 90 -27.82 0.87 2.25
C ALA A 90 -29.08 0.36 1.55
N PHE A 91 -30.14 0.07 2.30
CA PHE A 91 -31.42 -0.46 1.83
C PHE A 91 -32.55 0.57 1.93
N ALA A 92 -32.24 1.87 2.06
CA ALA A 92 -33.24 2.93 2.30
C ALA A 92 -34.41 2.88 1.31
N LYS A 93 -34.13 2.68 0.02
CA LYS A 93 -35.16 2.55 -1.03
C LYS A 93 -36.12 1.38 -0.79
N LEU A 94 -35.64 0.26 -0.27
CA LEU A 94 -36.51 -0.89 0.03
C LEU A 94 -37.37 -0.61 1.26
N PHE A 95 -36.83 0.06 2.28
CA PHE A 95 -37.62 0.50 3.44
C PHE A 95 -38.69 1.54 3.05
N GLU A 96 -38.40 2.44 2.10
CA GLU A 96 -39.41 3.35 1.56
C GLU A 96 -40.54 2.61 0.83
N ILE A 97 -40.21 1.61 0.02
CA ILE A 97 -41.20 0.78 -0.70
C ILE A 97 -42.05 -0.01 0.30
N GLU A 98 -41.45 -0.55 1.37
CA GLU A 98 -42.17 -1.25 2.43
C GLU A 98 -43.16 -0.33 3.17
N ALA A 99 -42.72 0.87 3.54
CA ALA A 99 -43.60 1.86 4.16
C ALA A 99 -44.77 2.25 3.23
N GLN A 100 -44.51 2.39 1.91
CA GLN A 100 -45.57 2.64 0.93
C GLN A 100 -46.53 1.44 0.81
N ALA A 101 -46.03 0.21 0.83
CA ALA A 101 -46.84 -1.00 0.79
C ALA A 101 -47.78 -1.08 2.01
N MET A 102 -47.27 -0.77 3.22
CA MET A 102 -48.10 -0.71 4.44
C MET A 102 -49.23 0.31 4.32
N GLN A 103 -48.93 1.53 3.84
CA GLN A 103 -49.96 2.57 3.62
C GLN A 103 -51.02 2.16 2.60
N LEU A 104 -50.63 1.40 1.57
CA LEU A 104 -51.58 0.90 0.57
C LEU A 104 -52.45 -0.22 1.15
N TYR A 105 -51.92 -1.08 2.02
CA TYR A 105 -52.72 -2.07 2.75
C TYR A 105 -53.77 -1.43 3.66
N GLU A 106 -53.42 -0.34 4.36
CA GLU A 106 -54.38 0.43 5.16
C GLU A 106 -55.53 0.99 4.29
N LYS A 107 -55.21 1.59 3.14
CA LYS A 107 -56.23 2.10 2.20
C LYS A 107 -57.08 1.00 1.55
N ALA A 108 -56.48 -0.17 1.30
CA ALA A 108 -57.19 -1.32 0.77
C ALA A 108 -58.18 -1.88 1.81
N ALA A 109 -57.85 -1.84 3.10
CA ALA A 109 -58.77 -2.20 4.18
C ALA A 109 -60.01 -1.29 4.23
N ASP A 110 -59.88 -0.03 3.79
CA ASP A 110 -60.98 0.93 3.63
C ASP A 110 -61.79 0.75 2.32
N GLY A 111 -61.47 -0.28 1.51
CA GLY A 111 -62.24 -0.68 0.33
C GLY A 111 -61.68 -0.24 -1.03
N ASP A 112 -60.48 0.34 -1.09
CA ASP A 112 -59.82 0.68 -2.36
C ASP A 112 -59.06 -0.52 -2.96
N MET A 113 -59.74 -1.23 -3.87
CA MET A 113 -59.18 -2.40 -4.55
C MET A 113 -57.92 -2.10 -5.40
N LYS A 114 -57.75 -0.87 -5.91
CA LYS A 114 -56.56 -0.50 -6.69
C LYS A 114 -55.31 -0.41 -5.81
N SER A 115 -55.49 0.02 -4.55
CA SER A 115 -54.40 0.05 -3.57
C SER A 115 -53.94 -1.37 -3.22
N LEU A 116 -54.83 -2.36 -3.24
CA LEU A 116 -54.47 -3.77 -3.00
C LEU A 116 -53.56 -4.35 -4.09
N GLU A 117 -53.86 -4.08 -5.36
CA GLU A 117 -53.04 -4.53 -6.49
C GLU A 117 -51.64 -3.92 -6.45
N LEU A 118 -51.53 -2.62 -6.14
CA LEU A 118 -50.24 -1.94 -6.04
C LEU A 118 -49.43 -2.40 -4.80
N ALA A 119 -50.09 -2.67 -3.68
CA ALA A 119 -49.44 -3.24 -2.49
C ALA A 119 -48.86 -4.62 -2.78
N ALA A 120 -49.59 -5.47 -3.52
CA ALA A 120 -49.10 -6.79 -3.93
C ALA A 120 -47.87 -6.70 -4.85
N TYR A 121 -47.87 -5.74 -5.79
CA TYR A 121 -46.71 -5.48 -6.65
C TYR A 121 -45.47 -5.05 -5.83
N TYR A 122 -45.63 -4.18 -4.83
CA TYR A 122 -44.53 -3.79 -3.95
C TYR A 122 -44.05 -4.94 -3.07
N GLN A 123 -44.94 -5.81 -2.58
CA GLN A 123 -44.55 -7.02 -1.86
C GLN A 123 -43.70 -7.96 -2.73
N GLU A 124 -44.13 -8.24 -3.95
CA GLU A 124 -43.36 -9.07 -4.89
C GLU A 124 -41.98 -8.44 -5.20
N TYR A 125 -41.93 -7.11 -5.33
CA TYR A 125 -40.67 -6.37 -5.49
C TYR A 125 -39.74 -6.54 -4.28
N LEU A 126 -40.26 -6.42 -3.05
CA LEU A 126 -39.48 -6.58 -1.81
C LEU A 126 -38.96 -8.02 -1.65
N GLU A 127 -39.77 -9.02 -1.97
CA GLU A 127 -39.37 -10.43 -1.95
C GLU A 127 -38.24 -10.72 -2.95
N THR A 128 -38.36 -10.20 -4.17
CA THR A 128 -37.34 -10.38 -5.23
C THR A 128 -36.00 -9.71 -4.90
N HIS A 129 -36.01 -8.70 -4.02
CA HIS A 129 -34.80 -7.97 -3.59
C HIS A 129 -34.33 -8.37 -2.17
N ASP A 130 -34.73 -9.55 -1.69
CA ASP A 130 -34.29 -10.15 -0.41
C ASP A 130 -34.55 -9.25 0.83
N PHE A 131 -35.59 -8.41 0.81
CA PHE A 131 -35.86 -7.43 1.87
C PHE A 131 -35.90 -8.05 3.27
N TYR A 132 -36.56 -9.20 3.42
CA TYR A 132 -36.70 -9.90 4.69
C TYR A 132 -35.40 -10.54 5.20
N SER A 133 -34.36 -10.62 4.37
CA SER A 133 -33.03 -11.12 4.72
C SER A 133 -32.03 -10.00 5.00
N ILE A 134 -32.44 -8.73 5.01
CA ILE A 134 -31.55 -7.58 5.21
C ILE A 134 -30.79 -7.69 6.54
N ASP A 135 -31.48 -7.97 7.65
CA ASP A 135 -30.82 -8.08 8.96
C ASP A 135 -29.76 -9.20 8.97
N THR A 136 -30.05 -10.34 8.33
CA THR A 136 -29.09 -11.45 8.17
C THR A 136 -27.91 -11.08 7.26
N ALA A 137 -28.16 -10.33 6.19
CA ALA A 137 -27.10 -9.84 5.30
C ALA A 137 -26.16 -8.86 6.03
N ILE A 138 -26.74 -7.94 6.82
CA ILE A 138 -26.01 -7.01 7.68
C ILE A 138 -25.16 -7.79 8.69
N GLU A 139 -25.74 -8.74 9.41
CA GLU A 139 -25.00 -9.57 10.38
C GLU A 139 -23.85 -10.33 9.74
N ARG A 140 -24.06 -10.90 8.54
CA ARG A 140 -23.01 -11.65 7.82
C ARG A 140 -21.83 -10.75 7.45
N VAL A 141 -22.09 -9.58 6.87
CA VAL A 141 -21.03 -8.63 6.49
C VAL A 141 -20.36 -8.03 7.73
N ALA A 142 -21.14 -7.66 8.75
CA ALA A 142 -20.63 -7.15 10.00
C ALA A 142 -19.73 -8.17 10.71
N ASN A 143 -20.13 -9.44 10.75
CA ASN A 143 -19.31 -10.51 11.33
C ASN A 143 -18.00 -10.70 10.54
N GLY A 144 -18.10 -10.75 9.20
CA GLY A 144 -16.94 -10.93 8.32
C GLY A 144 -15.87 -9.84 8.42
N LEU A 145 -16.26 -8.62 8.82
CA LEU A 145 -15.35 -7.49 9.05
C LEU A 145 -15.04 -7.25 10.55
N GLY A 146 -15.55 -8.10 11.44
CA GLY A 146 -15.32 -8.02 12.89
C GLY A 146 -16.07 -6.88 13.60
N LEU A 147 -17.11 -6.34 12.97
CA LEU A 147 -17.92 -5.25 13.50
C LEU A 147 -18.85 -5.70 14.64
N LEU A 148 -19.24 -6.98 14.69
CA LEU A 148 -20.09 -7.50 15.77
C LEU A 148 -19.41 -7.40 17.15
N ALA A 149 -18.09 -7.56 17.21
CA ALA A 149 -17.33 -7.43 18.45
C ALA A 149 -17.32 -6.00 19.00
N ILE A 150 -17.57 -5.00 18.15
CA ILE A 150 -17.66 -3.58 18.53
C ILE A 150 -19.07 -3.25 19.07
N GLY A 151 -20.08 -3.94 18.55
CA GLY A 151 -21.49 -3.73 18.87
C GLY A 151 -22.20 -2.87 17.82
N LEU A 152 -23.29 -3.41 17.25
CA LEU A 152 -24.06 -2.74 16.18
C LEU A 152 -24.85 -1.52 16.68
N ASP A 153 -25.20 -1.48 17.97
CA ASP A 153 -25.96 -0.38 18.57
C ASP A 153 -25.07 0.79 18.99
N ARG A 154 -23.75 0.70 18.75
CA ARG A 154 -22.80 1.74 19.12
C ARG A 154 -22.89 2.93 18.14
N PRO A 155 -22.90 4.18 18.63
CA PRO A 155 -22.83 5.38 17.79
C PRO A 155 -21.54 5.45 16.96
N ILE A 156 -21.63 5.91 15.72
CA ILE A 156 -20.47 6.04 14.82
C ILE A 156 -19.45 7.07 15.33
N ILE A 157 -19.90 8.12 16.04
CA ILE A 157 -19.01 9.15 16.60
C ILE A 157 -17.97 8.59 17.59
N GLU A 158 -18.25 7.46 18.23
CA GLU A 158 -17.34 6.86 19.22
C GLU A 158 -16.28 5.93 18.61
N MET A 159 -16.33 5.72 17.29
CA MET A 159 -15.49 4.76 16.60
C MET A 159 -14.16 5.36 16.15
N SER A 160 -13.10 4.56 16.18
CA SER A 160 -11.81 4.95 15.61
C SER A 160 -11.88 5.14 14.09
N GLY A 161 -10.89 5.82 13.48
CA GLY A 161 -10.84 5.99 12.02
C GLY A 161 -10.90 4.66 11.25
N GLY A 162 -10.15 3.64 11.70
CA GLY A 162 -10.17 2.31 11.08
C GLY A 162 -11.50 1.58 11.26
N GLN A 163 -12.14 1.70 12.44
CA GLN A 163 -13.47 1.13 12.65
C GLN A 163 -14.52 1.80 11.76
N ARG A 164 -14.46 3.12 11.61
CA ARG A 164 -15.34 3.86 10.68
C ARG A 164 -15.12 3.41 9.24
N ALA A 165 -13.87 3.28 8.80
CA ALA A 165 -13.56 2.76 7.47
C ALA A 165 -14.13 1.34 7.24
N LYS A 166 -14.07 0.45 8.23
CA LYS A 166 -14.73 -0.87 8.18
C LYS A 166 -16.25 -0.76 8.03
N VAL A 167 -16.90 0.17 8.74
CA VAL A 167 -18.35 0.39 8.65
C VAL A 167 -18.75 0.96 7.29
N ILE A 168 -17.97 1.89 6.73
CA ILE A 168 -18.17 2.41 5.36
C ILE A 168 -18.04 1.28 4.34
N LEU A 169 -16.97 0.47 4.45
CA LEU A 169 -16.77 -0.69 3.59
C LEU A 169 -17.94 -1.67 3.70
N ALA A 170 -18.40 -1.98 4.92
CA ALA A 170 -19.55 -2.86 5.13
C ALA A 170 -20.81 -2.33 4.43
N LYS A 171 -21.12 -1.04 4.58
CA LYS A 171 -22.25 -0.40 3.89
C LYS A 171 -22.09 -0.52 2.36
N LEU A 172 -20.92 -0.22 1.84
CA LEU A 172 -20.61 -0.28 0.41
C LEU A 172 -20.81 -1.68 -0.18
N LEU A 173 -20.39 -2.72 0.54
CA LEU A 173 -20.59 -4.11 0.13
C LEU A 173 -22.07 -4.52 0.18
N LEU A 174 -22.87 -3.95 1.10
CA LEU A 174 -24.30 -4.19 1.20
C LEU A 174 -25.09 -3.53 0.06
N GLU A 175 -24.64 -2.37 -0.42
CA GLU A 175 -25.28 -1.63 -1.54
C GLU A 175 -25.20 -2.38 -2.88
N LYS A 176 -24.22 -3.29 -3.04
CA LYS A 176 -24.01 -4.08 -4.27
C LYS A 176 -24.05 -3.25 -5.57
N PRO A 177 -23.23 -2.18 -5.69
CA PRO A 177 -23.18 -1.36 -6.89
C PRO A 177 -22.68 -2.15 -8.10
N ASP A 178 -23.00 -1.70 -9.32
CA ASP A 178 -22.56 -2.32 -10.57
C ASP A 178 -21.02 -2.33 -10.71
N VAL A 179 -20.37 -1.30 -10.16
CA VAL A 179 -18.91 -1.18 -10.08
C VAL A 179 -18.45 -0.76 -8.69
N LEU A 180 -17.51 -1.50 -8.12
CA LEU A 180 -16.81 -1.12 -6.88
C LEU A 180 -15.44 -0.52 -7.18
N LEU A 181 -15.13 0.61 -6.53
CA LEU A 181 -13.84 1.28 -6.56
C LEU A 181 -13.26 1.28 -5.14
N LEU A 182 -12.18 0.51 -4.95
CA LEU A 182 -11.57 0.30 -3.63
C LEU A 182 -10.13 0.81 -3.64
N ASP A 183 -9.85 1.83 -2.83
CA ASP A 183 -8.49 2.37 -2.67
C ASP A 183 -7.90 1.92 -1.33
N GLU A 184 -6.94 0.99 -1.39
CA GLU A 184 -6.30 0.34 -0.24
C GLU A 184 -7.28 -0.18 0.84
N PRO A 185 -8.23 -1.07 0.47
CA PRO A 185 -9.27 -1.55 1.39
C PRO A 185 -8.73 -2.41 2.54
N THR A 186 -7.48 -2.89 2.45
CA THR A 186 -6.86 -3.77 3.45
C THR A 186 -6.17 -3.03 4.58
N ASN A 187 -5.89 -1.72 4.43
CA ASN A 187 -5.07 -0.94 5.37
C ASN A 187 -5.58 -0.92 6.82
N PHE A 188 -6.89 -1.06 7.01
CA PHE A 188 -7.56 -1.02 8.31
C PHE A 188 -8.13 -2.39 8.74
N LEU A 189 -7.79 -3.46 8.01
CA LEU A 189 -8.22 -4.82 8.26
C LEU A 189 -7.08 -5.65 8.87
N ASP A 190 -7.43 -6.65 9.68
CA ASP A 190 -6.49 -7.68 10.11
C ASP A 190 -6.52 -8.86 9.14
N LYS A 191 -5.67 -9.86 9.37
CA LYS A 191 -5.48 -10.99 8.45
C LYS A 191 -6.76 -11.79 8.20
N ASP A 192 -7.57 -12.00 9.23
CA ASP A 192 -8.81 -12.79 9.12
C ASP A 192 -9.88 -12.00 8.35
N HIS A 193 -10.02 -10.70 8.62
CA HIS A 193 -10.94 -9.84 7.86
C HIS A 193 -10.48 -9.62 6.41
N VAL A 194 -9.17 -9.55 6.15
CA VAL A 194 -8.62 -9.50 4.77
C VAL A 194 -8.94 -10.79 4.03
N ALA A 195 -8.77 -11.96 4.68
CA ALA A 195 -9.10 -13.25 4.09
C ALA A 195 -10.60 -13.35 3.75
N TRP A 196 -11.47 -12.93 4.67
CA TRP A 196 -12.91 -12.88 4.43
C TRP A 196 -13.27 -11.92 3.29
N LEU A 197 -12.69 -10.72 3.27
CA LEU A 197 -12.91 -9.75 2.19
C LEU A 197 -12.46 -10.32 0.84
N ALA A 198 -11.33 -11.02 0.80
CA ALA A 198 -10.86 -11.67 -0.42
C ALA A 198 -11.87 -12.70 -0.93
N GLU A 199 -12.36 -13.58 -0.06
CA GLU A 199 -13.37 -14.58 -0.42
C GLU A 199 -14.67 -13.92 -0.91
N TYR A 200 -15.12 -12.86 -0.22
CA TYR A 200 -16.28 -12.08 -0.62
C TYR A 200 -16.10 -11.49 -2.03
N LEU A 201 -15.01 -10.75 -2.27
CA LEU A 201 -14.73 -10.09 -3.56
C LEU A 201 -14.51 -11.10 -4.70
N SER A 202 -13.85 -12.22 -4.43
CA SER A 202 -13.66 -13.29 -5.44
C SER A 202 -14.99 -13.90 -5.90
N SER A 203 -16.02 -13.89 -5.05
CA SER A 203 -17.37 -14.40 -5.36
C SER A 203 -18.30 -13.39 -5.99
N LEU A 204 -17.90 -12.11 -6.09
CA LEU A 204 -18.72 -11.07 -6.70
C LEU A 204 -18.84 -11.28 -8.21
N GLU A 205 -20.03 -11.05 -8.76
CA GLU A 205 -20.27 -11.04 -10.21
C GLU A 205 -20.06 -9.64 -10.83
N ASN A 206 -20.16 -8.60 -9.99
CA ASN A 206 -20.02 -7.22 -10.40
C ASN A 206 -18.54 -6.86 -10.61
N ALA A 207 -18.29 -5.87 -11.48
CA ALA A 207 -16.92 -5.48 -11.77
C ALA A 207 -16.34 -4.65 -10.63
N PHE A 208 -15.02 -4.70 -10.44
CA PHE A 208 -14.36 -3.82 -9.49
C PHE A 208 -12.95 -3.43 -9.90
N LEU A 209 -12.51 -2.28 -9.40
CA LEU A 209 -11.14 -1.79 -9.44
C LEU A 209 -10.62 -1.68 -8.01
N VAL A 210 -9.50 -2.33 -7.73
CA VAL A 210 -8.89 -2.32 -6.40
C VAL A 210 -7.43 -1.89 -6.49
N VAL A 211 -7.09 -0.84 -5.76
CA VAL A 211 -5.70 -0.46 -5.50
C VAL A 211 -5.29 -1.16 -4.21
N SER A 212 -4.23 -1.96 -4.27
CA SER A 212 -3.66 -2.57 -3.06
C SER A 212 -2.17 -2.81 -3.19
N HIS A 213 -1.46 -2.70 -2.08
CA HIS A 213 -0.09 -3.17 -1.93
C HIS A 213 0.02 -4.62 -1.41
N ASP A 214 -1.08 -5.28 -1.09
CA ASP A 214 -1.11 -6.67 -0.65
C ASP A 214 -1.20 -7.63 -1.85
N PHE A 215 -0.07 -8.27 -2.16
CA PHE A 215 0.04 -9.18 -3.30
C PHE A 215 -0.73 -10.48 -3.12
N GLU A 216 -0.84 -11.00 -1.90
CA GLU A 216 -1.59 -12.23 -1.64
C GLU A 216 -3.10 -11.98 -1.78
N PHE A 217 -3.55 -10.80 -1.36
CA PHE A 217 -4.91 -10.33 -1.55
C PHE A 217 -5.24 -10.15 -3.03
N LEU A 218 -4.40 -9.44 -3.79
CA LEU A 218 -4.61 -9.22 -5.22
C LEU A 218 -4.62 -10.52 -6.02
N ASP A 219 -3.74 -11.47 -5.71
CA ASP A 219 -3.67 -12.75 -6.43
C ASP A 219 -4.94 -13.60 -6.28
N LYS A 220 -5.66 -13.46 -5.15
CA LYS A 220 -6.93 -14.16 -4.91
C LYS A 220 -8.13 -13.52 -5.59
N ILE A 221 -8.19 -12.20 -5.64
CA ILE A 221 -9.40 -11.47 -6.07
C ILE A 221 -9.35 -11.05 -7.53
N ALA A 222 -8.17 -10.72 -8.05
CA ALA A 222 -8.02 -10.09 -9.36
C ALA A 222 -7.92 -11.14 -10.46
N ASN A 223 -8.72 -10.96 -11.51
CA ASN A 223 -8.62 -11.74 -12.75
C ASN A 223 -7.94 -10.94 -13.87
N ARG A 224 -7.68 -9.65 -13.64
CA ARG A 224 -6.90 -8.76 -14.51
C ARG A 224 -6.01 -7.88 -13.64
N ILE A 225 -4.84 -7.52 -14.16
CA ILE A 225 -3.95 -6.55 -13.52
C ILE A 225 -3.79 -5.34 -14.42
N CYS A 226 -3.97 -4.16 -13.85
CA CYS A 226 -3.73 -2.87 -14.47
C CYS A 226 -2.43 -2.32 -13.90
N ASP A 227 -1.37 -2.37 -14.69
CA ASP A 227 -0.03 -1.93 -14.32
C ASP A 227 0.19 -0.49 -14.77
N ILE A 228 0.42 0.40 -13.82
CA ILE A 228 0.76 1.80 -14.05
C ILE A 228 2.27 1.95 -13.93
N ASP A 229 2.94 2.06 -15.07
CA ASP A 229 4.39 2.09 -15.19
C ASP A 229 4.82 2.96 -16.39
N ASN A 230 5.91 3.71 -16.22
CA ASN A 230 6.46 4.65 -17.22
C ASN A 230 5.40 5.54 -17.89
N ASP A 231 4.57 6.20 -17.09
CA ASP A 231 3.48 7.10 -17.53
C ASP A 231 2.40 6.41 -18.40
N THR A 232 2.39 5.08 -18.46
CA THR A 232 1.43 4.29 -19.23
C THR A 232 0.61 3.38 -18.33
N ILE A 233 -0.59 3.05 -18.81
CA ILE A 233 -1.49 2.09 -18.14
C ILE A 233 -1.59 0.87 -19.05
N THR A 234 -1.14 -0.28 -18.58
CA THR A 234 -1.18 -1.53 -19.34
C THR A 234 -2.02 -2.58 -18.64
N LYS A 235 -3.00 -3.13 -19.34
CA LYS A 235 -3.89 -4.17 -18.82
C LYS A 235 -3.37 -5.57 -19.18
N TYR A 236 -3.26 -6.43 -18.18
CA TYR A 236 -2.82 -7.80 -18.27
C TYR A 236 -3.96 -8.76 -17.91
N TYR A 237 -3.98 -9.91 -18.59
CA TYR A 237 -4.90 -11.01 -18.32
C TYR A 237 -4.24 -11.99 -17.36
N GLY A 238 -4.97 -12.43 -16.33
CA GLY A 238 -4.50 -13.41 -15.37
C GLY A 238 -4.46 -12.87 -13.93
N THR A 239 -4.00 -13.72 -13.03
CA THR A 239 -3.78 -13.35 -11.62
C THR A 239 -2.53 -12.46 -11.48
N TYR A 240 -2.30 -11.95 -10.27
CA TYR A 240 -1.11 -11.14 -9.98
C TYR A 240 0.20 -11.92 -10.23
N SER A 241 0.26 -13.18 -9.79
CA SER A 241 1.40 -14.07 -9.99
C SER A 241 1.71 -14.28 -11.47
N GLU A 242 0.70 -14.50 -12.31
CA GLU A 242 0.86 -14.67 -13.77
C GLU A 242 1.34 -13.38 -14.43
N PHE A 243 0.80 -12.24 -14.02
CA PHE A 243 1.25 -10.92 -14.45
C PHE A 243 2.74 -10.71 -14.13
N LEU A 244 3.16 -11.00 -12.90
CA LEU A 244 4.55 -10.77 -12.47
C LEU A 244 5.54 -11.63 -13.27
N GLN A 245 5.20 -12.89 -13.53
CA GLN A 245 6.00 -13.77 -14.39
C GLN A 245 6.12 -13.20 -15.81
N LYS A 246 5.00 -12.77 -16.39
CA LYS A 246 4.97 -12.17 -17.73
C LYS A 246 5.78 -10.87 -17.79
N LYS A 247 5.65 -9.99 -16.80
CA LYS A 247 6.40 -8.73 -16.71
C LYS A 247 7.90 -8.99 -16.58
N THR A 248 8.29 -10.00 -15.80
CA THR A 248 9.69 -10.41 -15.64
C THR A 248 10.28 -10.91 -16.95
N LEU A 249 9.58 -11.81 -17.65
CA LEU A 249 10.02 -12.33 -18.95
C LEU A 249 10.17 -11.22 -20.01
N LEU A 250 9.20 -10.31 -20.08
CA LEU A 250 9.26 -9.16 -20.99
C LEU A 250 10.44 -8.24 -20.68
N ARG A 251 10.71 -8.00 -19.38
CA ARG A 251 11.85 -7.20 -18.94
C ARG A 251 13.19 -7.86 -19.30
N GLU A 252 13.32 -9.16 -19.07
CA GLU A 252 14.53 -9.91 -19.43
C GLU A 252 14.81 -9.90 -20.93
N ASP A 253 13.77 -10.09 -21.75
CA ASP A 253 13.89 -10.04 -23.19
C ASP A 253 14.27 -8.63 -23.68
N TYR A 254 13.65 -7.58 -23.11
CA TYR A 254 14.01 -6.20 -23.41
C TYR A 254 15.48 -5.91 -23.07
N ILE A 255 15.95 -6.31 -21.88
CA ILE A 255 17.35 -6.13 -21.47
C ILE A 255 18.29 -6.87 -22.43
N ARG A 256 17.93 -8.09 -22.86
CA ARG A 256 18.72 -8.89 -23.80
C ARG A 256 18.81 -8.17 -25.16
N GLN A 257 17.68 -7.75 -25.72
CA GLN A 257 17.61 -7.03 -26.99
C GLN A 257 18.36 -5.70 -26.93
N TYR A 258 18.16 -4.90 -25.89
CA TYR A 258 18.89 -3.66 -25.65
C TYR A 258 20.40 -3.89 -25.59
N SER A 259 20.85 -4.89 -24.82
CA SER A 259 22.28 -5.20 -24.71
C SER A 259 22.92 -5.64 -26.05
N ALA A 260 22.16 -6.35 -26.88
CA ALA A 260 22.58 -6.77 -28.21
C ALA A 260 22.68 -5.55 -29.15
N GLN A 261 21.65 -4.69 -29.16
CA GLN A 261 21.63 -3.45 -29.95
C GLN A 261 22.79 -2.52 -29.56
N GLN A 262 23.06 -2.33 -28.26
CA GLN A 262 24.18 -1.51 -27.79
C GLN A 262 25.56 -2.07 -28.19
N LYS A 263 25.74 -3.41 -28.15
CA LYS A 263 26.97 -4.04 -28.66
C LYS A 263 27.16 -3.82 -30.16
N GLU A 264 26.08 -3.88 -30.93
CA GLU A 264 26.12 -3.65 -32.37
C GLU A 264 26.38 -2.18 -32.72
N ILE A 265 25.73 -1.24 -32.02
CA ILE A 265 25.99 0.20 -32.11
C ILE A 265 27.47 0.47 -31.84
N LYS A 266 28.01 -0.01 -30.71
CA LYS A 266 29.42 0.18 -30.34
C LYS A 266 30.39 -0.36 -31.39
N ARG A 267 30.16 -1.58 -31.89
CA ARG A 267 30.97 -2.18 -32.97
C ARG A 267 30.92 -1.33 -34.25
N THR A 268 29.76 -0.80 -34.58
CA THR A 268 29.55 0.02 -35.77
C THR A 268 30.21 1.39 -35.62
N GLU A 269 30.09 2.03 -34.47
CA GLU A 269 30.79 3.28 -34.12
C GLU A 269 32.31 3.12 -34.15
N GLU A 270 32.86 2.05 -33.59
CA GLU A 270 34.28 1.75 -33.65
C GLU A 270 34.77 1.54 -35.09
N PHE A 271 33.98 0.87 -35.93
CA PHE A 271 34.27 0.72 -37.35
C PHE A 271 34.26 2.07 -38.08
N ILE A 272 33.26 2.93 -37.81
CA ILE A 272 33.17 4.27 -38.39
C ILE A 272 34.39 5.08 -37.99
N ARG A 273 34.70 5.17 -36.68
CA ARG A 273 35.84 5.92 -36.13
C ARG A 273 37.16 5.51 -36.77
N LYS A 274 37.40 4.20 -36.95
CA LYS A 274 38.64 3.69 -37.56
C LYS A 274 38.74 3.89 -39.08
N ASN A 275 37.62 4.01 -39.80
CA ASN A 275 37.61 3.98 -41.27
C ASN A 275 37.12 5.28 -41.94
N ILE A 276 36.85 6.34 -41.17
CA ILE A 276 36.27 7.59 -41.67
C ILE A 276 37.21 8.37 -42.61
N ALA A 277 38.53 8.19 -42.46
CA ALA A 277 39.56 8.89 -43.23
C ALA A 277 40.42 7.95 -44.12
N GLY A 278 39.91 6.77 -44.49
CA GLY A 278 40.66 5.75 -45.25
C GLY A 278 39.96 5.21 -46.50
N ARG A 279 40.55 4.19 -47.14
CA ARG A 279 40.00 3.51 -48.34
C ARG A 279 38.56 3.01 -48.20
N LYS A 280 38.12 2.74 -46.96
CA LYS A 280 36.75 2.28 -46.61
C LYS A 280 35.79 3.41 -46.20
N ALA A 281 36.14 4.68 -46.43
CA ALA A 281 35.34 5.85 -46.01
C ALA A 281 33.90 5.85 -46.57
N LYS A 282 33.68 5.36 -47.80
CA LYS A 282 32.32 5.24 -48.36
C LYS A 282 31.45 4.25 -47.57
N MET A 283 32.02 3.13 -47.12
CA MET A 283 31.32 2.17 -46.25
C MET A 283 31.10 2.72 -44.83
N ALA A 284 32.06 3.45 -44.26
CA ALA A 284 31.90 4.11 -42.97
C ALA A 284 30.74 5.13 -42.98
N ARG A 285 30.67 5.99 -44.02
CA ARG A 285 29.56 6.95 -44.20
C ARG A 285 28.20 6.26 -44.40
N GLY A 286 28.17 5.10 -45.08
CA GLY A 286 26.95 4.30 -45.24
C GLY A 286 26.43 3.75 -43.91
N ARG A 287 27.32 3.17 -43.10
CA ARG A 287 26.97 2.69 -41.75
C ARG A 287 26.59 3.81 -40.80
N GLN A 288 27.19 4.99 -40.93
CA GLN A 288 26.79 6.17 -40.15
C GLN A 288 25.33 6.56 -40.45
N LYS A 289 24.95 6.68 -41.72
CA LYS A 289 23.55 6.94 -42.10
C LYS A 289 22.57 5.85 -41.63
N GLN A 290 23.02 4.61 -41.55
CA GLN A 290 22.21 3.51 -41.03
C GLN A 290 22.00 3.63 -39.52
N LEU A 291 23.05 4.02 -38.79
CA LEU A 291 23.03 4.22 -37.34
C LEU A 291 22.23 5.47 -36.95
N ASP A 292 22.26 6.51 -37.79
CA ASP A 292 21.46 7.74 -37.62
C ASP A 292 19.95 7.51 -37.87
N ARG A 293 19.59 6.46 -38.63
CA ARG A 293 18.19 6.08 -38.94
C ARG A 293 17.67 4.92 -38.09
N MET A 294 18.51 4.34 -37.23
CA MET A 294 18.13 3.22 -36.39
C MET A 294 17.30 3.74 -35.21
N ASP A 295 16.13 3.16 -35.00
CA ASP A 295 15.35 3.37 -33.78
C ASP A 295 16.09 2.73 -32.60
N LYS A 296 16.66 3.59 -31.75
CA LYS A 296 17.41 3.16 -30.57
C LYS A 296 16.43 2.84 -29.47
N MET A 297 16.53 1.63 -28.94
CA MET A 297 15.80 1.27 -27.72
C MET A 297 16.27 2.19 -26.60
N GLU A 298 15.32 2.75 -25.86
CA GLU A 298 15.63 3.54 -24.68
C GLU A 298 16.23 2.61 -23.61
N ALA A 299 17.15 3.13 -22.81
CA ALA A 299 17.50 2.40 -21.62
C ALA A 299 16.25 2.38 -20.74
N LEU A 300 15.75 1.19 -20.37
CA LEU A 300 14.94 1.09 -19.15
C LEU A 300 15.72 1.85 -18.07
N GLU A 301 15.07 2.59 -17.18
CA GLU A 301 15.74 3.24 -16.04
C GLU A 301 16.40 2.15 -15.17
N GLN A 302 17.60 1.73 -15.59
CA GLN A 302 18.46 0.78 -14.92
C GLN A 302 19.27 1.60 -13.92
N LYS A 303 18.56 2.16 -12.94
CA LYS A 303 19.14 2.83 -11.79
C LYS A 303 18.39 2.54 -10.51
N GLU A 304 17.78 1.36 -10.38
CA GLU A 304 17.65 0.82 -9.02
C GLU A 304 19.06 0.48 -8.55
N ILE A 305 19.68 1.46 -7.90
CA ILE A 305 20.93 1.26 -7.18
C ILE A 305 20.58 0.27 -6.08
N ILE A 306 21.02 -0.98 -6.23
CA ILE A 306 20.87 -1.99 -5.19
C ILE A 306 21.55 -1.43 -3.94
N PRO A 307 20.79 -1.14 -2.87
CA PRO A 307 21.36 -0.55 -1.68
C PRO A 307 22.25 -1.58 -0.97
N HIS A 308 23.27 -1.09 -0.28
CA HIS A 308 24.09 -1.91 0.61
C HIS A 308 24.08 -1.28 2.00
N PHE A 309 23.24 -1.79 2.87
CA PHE A 309 23.23 -1.38 4.27
C PHE A 309 24.37 -2.05 5.04
N HIS A 310 24.97 -1.33 5.96
CA HIS A 310 25.94 -1.87 6.92
C HIS A 310 25.79 -1.09 8.21
N PHE A 311 25.36 -1.78 9.27
CA PHE A 311 25.14 -1.16 10.58
C PHE A 311 26.41 -1.33 11.43
N PRO A 312 27.11 -0.24 11.77
CA PRO A 312 28.30 -0.32 12.60
C PRO A 312 27.94 -0.79 14.00
N VAL A 313 28.51 -1.92 14.41
CA VAL A 313 28.20 -2.56 15.69
C VAL A 313 29.16 -2.13 16.79
N LEU A 314 28.62 -1.75 17.95
CA LEU A 314 29.42 -1.55 19.16
C LEU A 314 29.64 -2.89 19.89
N PRO A 315 30.76 -3.05 20.64
CA PRO A 315 30.98 -4.25 21.43
C PRO A 315 29.79 -4.54 22.35
N LEU A 316 29.48 -5.82 22.52
CA LEU A 316 28.40 -6.27 23.39
C LEU A 316 28.89 -7.39 24.30
N THR A 317 28.30 -7.46 25.48
CA THR A 317 28.40 -8.62 26.35
C THR A 317 27.11 -9.43 26.28
N ASN A 318 27.19 -10.73 26.58
CA ASN A 318 26.05 -11.65 26.54
C ASN A 318 25.16 -11.54 27.81
N THR A 319 25.06 -10.34 28.38
CA THR A 319 24.17 -10.03 29.50
C THR A 319 22.76 -9.74 28.98
N GLU A 320 21.81 -9.59 29.90
CA GLU A 320 20.47 -9.10 29.56
C GLU A 320 20.59 -7.65 29.06
N HIS A 321 20.15 -7.39 27.83
CA HIS A 321 20.18 -6.08 27.19
C HIS A 321 18.90 -5.29 27.45
N LEU A 322 17.76 -5.98 27.45
CA LEU A 322 16.45 -5.39 27.75
C LEU A 322 15.68 -6.34 28.67
N GLN A 323 15.15 -5.81 29.76
CA GLN A 323 14.18 -6.47 30.62
C GLN A 323 12.91 -5.64 30.68
N VAL A 324 11.77 -6.26 30.40
CA VAL A 324 10.42 -5.67 30.46
C VAL A 324 9.58 -6.51 31.43
N LYS A 325 8.97 -5.86 32.43
CA LYS A 325 8.17 -6.52 33.46
C LYS A 325 6.87 -5.79 33.73
N HIS A 326 5.75 -6.53 33.62
CA HIS A 326 4.38 -6.05 33.85
C HIS A 326 4.07 -4.73 33.13
N LEU A 327 4.66 -4.51 31.95
CA LEU A 327 4.61 -3.22 31.27
C LEU A 327 3.24 -3.02 30.63
N ALA A 328 2.60 -1.90 30.94
CA ALA A 328 1.41 -1.42 30.24
C ALA A 328 1.77 -0.16 29.45
N VAL A 329 1.41 -0.14 28.16
CA VAL A 329 1.71 0.97 27.25
C VAL A 329 0.44 1.49 26.59
N GLY A 330 0.40 2.79 26.35
CA GLY A 330 -0.77 3.48 25.82
C GLY A 330 -0.59 4.98 25.85
N TYR A 331 -1.65 5.69 25.48
CA TYR A 331 -1.70 7.15 25.53
C TYR A 331 -2.62 7.57 26.68
N HIS A 332 -3.91 7.76 26.40
CA HIS A 332 -4.93 8.03 27.43
C HIS A 332 -5.46 6.75 28.09
N TYR A 333 -5.51 5.66 27.33
CA TYR A 333 -5.92 4.33 27.79
C TYR A 333 -4.82 3.30 27.43
N PRO A 334 -4.68 2.22 28.22
CA PRO A 334 -3.73 1.16 27.92
C PRO A 334 -4.14 0.45 26.63
N VAL A 335 -3.21 0.37 25.67
CA VAL A 335 -3.36 -0.35 24.41
C VAL A 335 -2.83 -1.78 24.56
N LEU A 336 -1.75 -1.95 25.34
CA LEU A 336 -1.25 -3.26 25.77
C LEU A 336 -1.08 -3.29 27.29
N LEU A 337 -1.36 -4.45 27.87
CA LEU A 337 -1.32 -4.70 29.31
C LEU A 337 -0.39 -5.89 29.61
N ASP A 338 0.23 -5.84 30.79
CA ASP A 338 0.97 -6.94 31.40
C ASP A 338 2.00 -7.64 30.48
N ILE A 339 2.85 -6.83 29.85
CA ILE A 339 3.89 -7.31 28.95
C ILE A 339 5.13 -7.72 29.76
N ASP A 340 5.57 -8.97 29.57
CA ASP A 340 6.81 -9.50 30.15
C ASP A 340 7.67 -10.19 29.08
N PHE A 341 8.87 -9.67 28.89
CA PHE A 341 9.90 -10.35 28.13
C PHE A 341 11.28 -9.81 28.48
N SER A 342 12.30 -10.57 28.10
CA SER A 342 13.67 -10.08 28.12
C SER A 342 14.44 -10.54 26.90
N ILE A 343 15.45 -9.75 26.55
CA ILE A 343 16.31 -9.92 25.38
C ILE A 343 17.77 -9.88 25.85
N LYS A 344 18.53 -10.91 25.50
CA LYS A 344 19.97 -10.98 25.77
C LYS A 344 20.78 -10.39 24.63
N GLY A 345 22.02 -10.02 24.90
CA GLY A 345 22.95 -9.50 23.90
C GLY A 345 23.13 -10.42 22.69
N GLY A 346 23.01 -9.85 21.49
CA GLY A 346 23.16 -10.57 20.22
C GLY A 346 21.91 -11.34 19.78
N GLN A 347 20.80 -11.25 20.53
CA GLN A 347 19.56 -11.91 20.14
C GLN A 347 18.83 -11.14 19.04
N LYS A 348 18.24 -11.89 18.09
CA LYS A 348 17.37 -11.37 17.05
C LYS A 348 15.93 -11.78 17.34
N VAL A 349 15.14 -10.81 17.79
CA VAL A 349 13.78 -11.00 18.30
C VAL A 349 12.80 -10.25 17.43
N VAL A 350 11.68 -10.90 17.09
CA VAL A 350 10.59 -10.30 16.33
C VAL A 350 9.35 -10.19 17.21
N ILE A 351 8.70 -9.04 17.24
CA ILE A 351 7.38 -8.83 17.83
C ILE A 351 6.34 -8.92 16.71
N THR A 352 5.34 -9.78 16.91
CA THR A 352 4.24 -10.04 15.97
C THR A 352 2.89 -9.78 16.63
N GLY A 353 1.94 -9.27 15.86
CA GLY A 353 0.54 -9.07 16.26
C GLY A 353 -0.21 -8.19 15.27
N PHE A 354 -1.54 -8.18 15.29
CA PHE A 354 -2.37 -7.43 14.35
C PHE A 354 -2.10 -5.91 14.31
N ASN A 355 -2.49 -5.26 13.22
CA ASN A 355 -2.34 -3.81 13.05
C ASN A 355 -3.17 -3.06 14.09
N GLY A 356 -2.56 -2.07 14.76
CA GLY A 356 -3.26 -1.27 15.78
C GLY A 356 -3.30 -1.88 17.19
N ILE A 357 -2.72 -3.07 17.42
CA ILE A 357 -2.58 -3.65 18.77
C ILE A 357 -1.59 -2.87 19.67
N GLY A 358 -0.87 -1.86 19.14
CA GLY A 358 0.06 -1.06 19.94
C GLY A 358 1.54 -1.47 19.87
N LYS A 359 1.98 -2.18 18.81
CA LYS A 359 3.40 -2.52 18.57
C LYS A 359 4.30 -1.29 18.54
N SER A 360 3.97 -0.31 17.71
CA SER A 360 4.68 0.97 17.63
C SER A 360 4.63 1.72 18.95
N THR A 361 3.49 1.69 19.66
CA THR A 361 3.36 2.27 21.00
C THR A 361 4.33 1.64 21.99
N LEU A 362 4.48 0.31 21.97
CA LEU A 362 5.47 -0.41 22.79
C LEU A 362 6.89 0.04 22.45
N LEU A 363 7.26 0.10 21.17
CA LEU A 363 8.60 0.53 20.76
C LEU A 363 8.87 1.99 21.17
N LYS A 364 7.91 2.90 20.95
CA LYS A 364 7.97 4.31 21.37
C LYS A 364 8.10 4.46 22.90
N THR A 365 7.47 3.57 23.68
CA THR A 365 7.69 3.53 25.13
C THR A 365 9.09 3.06 25.49
N LEU A 366 9.60 2.02 24.83
CA LEU A 366 10.95 1.50 25.11
C LEU A 366 12.05 2.53 24.80
N ILE A 367 11.91 3.33 23.75
CA ILE A 367 12.87 4.40 23.43
C ILE A 367 12.64 5.68 24.24
N GLY A 368 11.64 5.70 25.13
CA GLY A 368 11.36 6.83 26.03
C GLY A 368 10.58 8.00 25.43
N GLN A 369 10.02 7.85 24.23
CA GLN A 369 9.16 8.88 23.62
C GLN A 369 7.76 8.93 24.25
N ILE A 370 7.27 7.79 24.78
CA ILE A 370 5.98 7.68 25.46
C ILE A 370 6.23 7.12 26.88
N PRO A 371 5.69 7.73 27.95
CA PRO A 371 5.82 7.18 29.29
C PRO A 371 5.09 5.84 29.44
N SER A 372 5.64 4.93 30.23
CA SER A 372 4.93 3.70 30.62
C SER A 372 3.73 4.04 31.51
N MET A 373 2.59 3.39 31.29
CA MET A 373 1.40 3.57 32.14
C MET A 373 1.53 2.77 33.44
N GLN A 374 2.04 1.55 33.36
CA GLN A 374 2.34 0.67 34.50
C GLN A 374 3.54 -0.23 34.17
N GLY A 375 4.10 -0.87 35.20
CA GLY A 375 5.27 -1.74 35.06
C GLY A 375 6.57 -0.97 34.89
N HIS A 376 7.63 -1.70 34.54
CA HIS A 376 8.95 -1.13 34.33
C HIS A 376 9.70 -1.87 33.24
N PHE A 377 10.52 -1.13 32.50
CA PHE A 377 11.53 -1.71 31.62
C PHE A 377 12.90 -1.12 31.95
N LYS A 378 13.96 -1.88 31.65
CA LYS A 378 15.34 -1.44 31.86
C LYS A 378 16.22 -1.96 30.74
N PHE A 379 16.93 -1.04 30.10
CA PHE A 379 18.09 -1.37 29.27
C PHE A 379 19.35 -1.48 30.12
N SER A 380 20.27 -2.34 29.73
CA SER A 380 21.61 -2.40 30.34
C SER A 380 22.42 -1.14 30.00
N ASP A 381 23.26 -0.67 30.92
CA ASP A 381 24.03 0.58 30.76
C ASP A 381 24.99 0.58 29.55
N GLN A 382 25.34 -0.60 29.04
CA GLN A 382 26.19 -0.77 27.85
C GLN A 382 25.40 -0.65 26.53
N VAL A 383 24.07 -0.55 26.57
CA VAL A 383 23.22 -0.54 25.38
C VAL A 383 23.25 0.84 24.73
N ALA A 384 23.63 0.85 23.46
CA ALA A 384 23.50 1.98 22.56
C ALA A 384 22.42 1.65 21.52
N LEU A 385 21.31 2.40 21.56
CA LEU A 385 20.14 2.18 20.74
C LEU A 385 20.29 2.82 19.35
N GLY A 386 19.90 2.08 18.32
CA GLY A 386 19.51 2.64 17.03
C GLY A 386 18.04 2.35 16.79
N TYR A 387 17.25 3.35 16.42
CA TYR A 387 15.80 3.21 16.22
C TYR A 387 15.40 3.59 14.79
N PHE A 388 14.77 2.65 14.08
CA PHE A 388 14.08 2.92 12.82
C PHE A 388 12.58 3.08 13.09
N GLU A 389 12.07 4.28 12.87
CA GLU A 389 10.65 4.59 13.03
C GLU A 389 9.88 4.33 11.74
N GLN A 390 8.67 3.77 11.86
CA GLN A 390 7.75 3.53 10.75
C GLN A 390 7.28 4.84 10.10
N ASP A 391 6.97 5.85 10.91
CA ASP A 391 6.44 7.13 10.45
C ASP A 391 7.49 7.89 9.63
N LEU A 392 7.14 8.36 8.43
CA LEU A 392 8.01 9.19 7.59
C LEU A 392 7.81 10.69 7.86
N ILE A 393 7.71 11.06 9.13
CA ILE A 393 7.59 12.45 9.55
C ILE A 393 9.00 13.07 9.59
N TRP A 394 9.13 14.25 8.97
CA TRP A 394 10.34 15.05 8.95
C TRP A 394 10.00 16.45 9.46
N ASP A 395 10.76 16.95 10.43
CA ASP A 395 10.53 18.28 11.03
C ASP A 395 10.68 19.41 9.99
N GLU A 396 11.62 19.25 9.04
CA GLU A 396 11.90 20.21 7.98
C GLU A 396 11.82 19.54 6.59
N PRO A 397 10.62 19.41 6.01
CA PRO A 397 10.41 18.66 4.76
C PRO A 397 11.05 19.31 3.52
N GLU A 398 11.47 20.57 3.63
CA GLU A 398 12.18 21.30 2.58
C GLU A 398 13.68 20.95 2.51
N GLN A 399 14.24 20.34 3.57
CA GLN A 399 15.65 19.95 3.57
C GLN A 399 15.92 18.81 2.58
N THR A 400 17.09 18.86 1.95
CA THR A 400 17.58 17.78 1.08
C THR A 400 18.20 16.65 1.91
N PRO A 401 18.22 15.39 1.42
CA PRO A 401 18.91 14.29 2.09
C PRO A 401 20.37 14.60 2.45
N ILE A 402 21.08 15.38 1.62
CA ILE A 402 22.44 15.82 1.92
C ILE A 402 22.46 16.72 3.15
N GLN A 403 21.56 17.70 3.23
CA GLN A 403 21.47 18.61 4.38
C GLN A 403 21.10 17.84 5.65
N ILE A 404 20.13 16.94 5.59
CA ILE A 404 19.69 16.13 6.73
C ILE A 404 20.87 15.33 7.31
N VAL A 405 21.60 14.60 6.46
CA VAL A 405 22.77 13.80 6.90
C VAL A 405 23.89 14.70 7.41
N SER A 406 24.14 15.84 6.75
CA SER A 406 25.15 16.80 7.19
C SER A 406 24.79 17.49 8.52
N ASN A 407 23.52 17.72 8.80
CA ASN A 407 23.07 18.32 10.06
C ASN A 407 23.29 17.35 11.24
N VAL A 408 23.08 16.05 11.02
CA VAL A 408 23.34 15.01 12.03
C VAL A 408 24.83 14.71 12.18
N HIS A 409 25.61 14.81 11.10
CA HIS A 409 27.06 14.60 11.10
C HIS A 409 27.82 15.81 10.48
N PRO A 410 27.95 16.94 11.20
CA PRO A 410 28.57 18.17 10.68
C PRO A 410 30.04 18.02 10.28
N ASP A 411 30.75 17.09 10.92
CA ASP A 411 32.16 16.80 10.64
C ASP A 411 32.37 16.01 9.33
N MET A 412 31.30 15.49 8.74
CA MET A 412 31.38 14.69 7.51
C MET A 412 31.42 15.59 6.27
N VAL A 413 32.44 15.39 5.43
CA VAL A 413 32.55 16.10 4.15
C VAL A 413 31.41 15.70 3.22
N ILE A 414 30.84 16.67 2.50
CA ILE A 414 29.71 16.46 1.56
C ILE A 414 29.95 15.31 0.56
N LYS A 415 31.21 15.11 0.14
CA LYS A 415 31.60 14.00 -0.74
C LYS A 415 31.30 12.63 -0.11
N ASP A 416 31.58 12.49 1.19
CA ASP A 416 31.34 11.24 1.93
C ASP A 416 29.85 11.09 2.25
N VAL A 417 29.15 12.19 2.59
CA VAL A 417 27.68 12.19 2.73
C VAL A 417 27.00 11.65 1.48
N ARG A 418 27.37 12.16 0.30
CA ARG A 418 26.86 11.68 -0.99
C ARG A 418 27.19 10.21 -1.23
N LYS A 419 28.37 9.75 -0.80
CA LYS A 419 28.78 8.34 -0.92
C LYS A 419 27.93 7.43 -0.04
N HIS A 420 27.61 7.84 1.19
CA HIS A 420 26.73 7.09 2.09
C HIS A 420 25.28 7.03 1.57
N LEU A 421 24.74 8.15 1.11
CA LEU A 421 23.42 8.21 0.48
C LEU A 421 23.35 7.32 -0.77
N ALA A 422 24.35 7.41 -1.65
CA ALA A 422 24.43 6.56 -2.85
C ALA A 422 24.52 5.07 -2.48
N ARG A 423 25.27 4.72 -1.44
CA ARG A 423 25.36 3.34 -0.95
C ARG A 423 24.01 2.83 -0.42
N CYS A 424 23.18 3.70 0.15
CA CYS A 424 21.81 3.37 0.58
C CYS A 424 20.78 3.40 -0.57
N GLY A 425 21.22 3.55 -1.82
CA GLY A 425 20.34 3.52 -2.99
C GLY A 425 19.72 4.87 -3.35
N ILE A 426 20.16 5.99 -2.75
CA ILE A 426 19.69 7.34 -3.09
C ILE A 426 20.45 7.87 -4.30
N SER A 427 19.73 8.20 -5.36
CA SER A 427 20.33 8.78 -6.58
C SER A 427 20.90 10.18 -6.31
N SER A 428 21.87 10.62 -7.12
CA SER A 428 22.41 11.99 -7.00
C SER A 428 21.35 13.07 -7.25
N LYS A 429 20.31 12.78 -8.03
CA LYS A 429 19.17 13.68 -8.26
C LYS A 429 18.35 13.80 -6.97
N HIS A 430 17.95 12.67 -6.39
CA HIS A 430 17.11 12.61 -5.20
C HIS A 430 17.82 13.17 -3.96
N ALA A 431 19.14 12.98 -3.88
CA ALA A 431 19.96 13.58 -2.82
C ALA A 431 19.94 15.12 -2.77
N MET A 432 19.54 15.78 -3.87
CA MET A 432 19.46 17.26 -3.98
C MET A 432 18.02 17.77 -3.99
N GLN A 433 17.01 16.90 -3.96
CA GLN A 433 15.60 17.29 -3.88
C GLN A 433 15.17 17.39 -2.42
N ALA A 434 14.11 18.17 -2.14
CA ALA A 434 13.52 18.27 -0.81
C ALA A 434 12.97 16.91 -0.36
N ILE A 435 13.21 16.52 0.89
CA ILE A 435 12.86 15.21 1.43
C ILE A 435 11.34 14.93 1.33
N GLY A 436 10.51 15.96 1.47
CA GLY A 436 9.05 15.86 1.34
C GLY A 436 8.56 15.57 -0.08
N THR A 437 9.41 15.76 -1.11
CA THR A 437 9.08 15.44 -2.51
C THR A 437 9.50 14.02 -2.92
N LEU A 438 10.30 13.35 -2.09
CA LEU A 438 10.76 11.99 -2.36
C LEU A 438 9.67 10.96 -2.07
N SER A 439 9.72 9.83 -2.77
CA SER A 439 8.83 8.71 -2.48
C SER A 439 9.07 8.14 -1.07
N GLY A 440 8.07 7.48 -0.49
CA GLY A 440 8.22 6.89 0.85
C GLY A 440 9.40 5.92 0.98
N GLY A 441 9.70 5.16 -0.08
CA GLY A 441 10.84 4.24 -0.09
C GLY A 441 12.19 4.95 -0.11
N GLU A 442 12.27 6.11 -0.76
CA GLU A 442 13.48 6.93 -0.74
C GLU A 442 13.67 7.61 0.61
N GLN A 443 12.59 8.14 1.20
CA GLN A 443 12.63 8.68 2.55
C GLN A 443 13.07 7.61 3.57
N ALA A 444 12.55 6.39 3.47
CA ALA A 444 12.97 5.25 4.28
C ALA A 444 14.47 4.93 4.09
N LYS A 445 14.97 4.94 2.84
CA LYS A 445 16.41 4.77 2.55
C LYS A 445 17.28 5.88 3.14
N VAL A 446 16.79 7.13 3.23
CA VAL A 446 17.48 8.23 3.94
C VAL A 446 17.52 7.98 5.44
N LYS A 447 16.42 7.56 6.07
CA LYS A 447 16.42 7.15 7.49
C LYS A 447 17.37 5.98 7.76
N MET A 448 17.39 4.98 6.87
CA MET A 448 18.38 3.89 6.95
C MET A 448 19.81 4.42 6.85
N CYS A 449 20.07 5.38 5.96
CA CYS A 449 21.39 6.01 5.85
C CYS A 449 21.83 6.65 7.18
N LEU A 450 20.95 7.38 7.87
CA LEU A 450 21.24 7.95 9.19
C LEU A 450 21.61 6.86 10.22
N LEU A 451 20.88 5.75 10.22
CA LEU A 451 21.20 4.62 11.09
C LEU A 451 22.53 3.94 10.75
N THR A 452 22.89 3.82 9.46
CA THR A 452 24.20 3.27 9.07
C THR A 452 25.39 4.14 9.50
N LEU A 453 25.14 5.40 9.85
CA LEU A 453 26.16 6.34 10.31
C LEU A 453 26.29 6.38 11.84
N THR A 454 25.35 5.77 12.57
CA THR A 454 25.31 5.81 14.04
C THR A 454 25.63 4.41 14.60
N PRO A 455 26.82 4.22 15.23
CA PRO A 455 27.17 2.96 15.87
C PRO A 455 26.20 2.60 17.01
N CYS A 456 25.69 1.37 17.00
CA CYS A 456 24.78 0.86 18.01
C CYS A 456 25.05 -0.61 18.28
N ASN A 457 24.59 -1.14 19.41
CA ASN A 457 24.61 -2.59 19.69
C ASN A 457 23.21 -3.16 19.92
N PHE A 458 22.18 -2.33 19.85
CA PHE A 458 20.79 -2.72 19.92
C PHE A 458 19.97 -1.93 18.89
N LEU A 459 19.53 -2.61 17.84
CA LEU A 459 18.66 -2.06 16.80
C LEU A 459 17.20 -2.35 17.10
N ILE A 460 16.38 -1.31 17.15
CA ILE A 460 14.92 -1.41 17.18
C ILE A 460 14.41 -0.97 15.81
N MET A 461 13.62 -1.80 15.14
CA MET A 461 13.05 -1.48 13.83
C MET A 461 11.55 -1.67 13.82
N ASP A 462 10.82 -0.59 13.55
CA ASP A 462 9.35 -0.59 13.44
C ASP A 462 8.93 -0.64 11.96
N GLU A 463 8.36 -1.78 11.54
CA GLU A 463 7.91 -2.08 10.17
C GLU A 463 8.85 -1.56 9.05
N PRO A 464 10.15 -1.91 9.08
CA PRO A 464 11.14 -1.31 8.18
C PRO A 464 10.95 -1.69 6.70
N THR A 465 10.03 -2.62 6.40
CA THR A 465 9.76 -3.18 5.08
C THR A 465 8.63 -2.48 4.33
N ASN A 466 7.74 -1.74 5.00
CA ASN A 466 6.51 -1.18 4.43
C ASN A 466 6.70 -0.30 3.18
N HIS A 467 7.83 0.40 3.11
CA HIS A 467 8.11 1.34 2.02
C HIS A 467 9.25 0.91 1.10
N LEU A 468 9.88 -0.24 1.37
CA LEU A 468 11.05 -0.69 0.62
C LEU A 468 10.66 -1.55 -0.58
N ASP A 469 11.38 -1.37 -1.69
CA ASP A 469 11.32 -2.28 -2.83
C ASP A 469 11.97 -3.64 -2.50
N VAL A 470 11.76 -4.64 -3.37
CA VAL A 470 12.24 -6.02 -3.16
C VAL A 470 13.77 -6.06 -2.95
N GLN A 471 14.53 -5.30 -3.74
CA GLN A 471 16.00 -5.31 -3.65
C GLN A 471 16.49 -4.68 -2.35
N ALA A 472 15.83 -3.61 -1.89
CA ALA A 472 16.11 -2.95 -0.64
C ALA A 472 15.72 -3.81 0.57
N LYS A 473 14.60 -4.54 0.48
CA LYS A 473 14.22 -5.54 1.49
C LYS A 473 15.27 -6.63 1.60
N ASP A 474 15.72 -7.20 0.48
CA ASP A 474 16.76 -8.24 0.48
C ASP A 474 18.08 -7.72 1.08
N ALA A 475 18.51 -6.51 0.68
CA ALA A 475 19.70 -5.88 1.22
C ALA A 475 19.59 -5.61 2.74
N LEU A 476 18.42 -5.17 3.21
CA LEU A 476 18.17 -4.96 4.64
C LEU A 476 18.18 -6.29 5.39
N LYS A 477 17.53 -7.33 4.84
CA LYS A 477 17.54 -8.70 5.40
C LYS A 477 18.98 -9.19 5.59
N SER A 478 19.82 -9.09 4.56
CA SER A 478 21.24 -9.44 4.65
C SER A 478 21.99 -8.61 5.70
N ALA A 479 21.78 -7.28 5.74
CA ALA A 479 22.44 -6.42 6.71
C ALA A 479 22.05 -6.72 8.17
N LEU A 480 20.78 -7.07 8.41
CA LEU A 480 20.30 -7.49 9.72
C LEU A 480 20.81 -8.88 10.10
N MET A 481 20.98 -9.79 9.13
CA MET A 481 21.62 -11.09 9.34
C MET A 481 23.10 -10.97 9.72
N ASP A 482 23.82 -10.02 9.11
CA ASP A 482 25.24 -9.78 9.38
C ASP A 482 25.49 -8.90 10.62
N PHE A 483 24.47 -8.18 11.10
CA PHE A 483 24.57 -7.39 12.32
C PHE A 483 24.74 -8.31 13.52
N ASN A 484 25.91 -8.24 14.14
CA ASN A 484 26.28 -9.03 15.32
C ASN A 484 25.69 -8.49 16.63
N GLY A 485 24.95 -7.37 16.59
CA GLY A 485 24.26 -6.81 17.75
C GLY A 485 22.90 -7.46 18.03
N THR A 486 22.18 -6.87 18.98
CA THR A 486 20.81 -7.26 19.32
C THR A 486 19.83 -6.58 18.35
N VAL A 487 18.82 -7.30 17.87
CA VAL A 487 17.77 -6.76 16.99
C VAL A 487 16.40 -7.02 17.62
N LEU A 488 15.59 -5.98 17.72
CA LEU A 488 14.17 -6.03 18.02
C LEU A 488 13.39 -5.50 16.82
N LEU A 489 12.78 -6.41 16.08
CA LEU A 489 12.04 -6.10 14.85
C LEU A 489 10.53 -6.21 15.09
N VAL A 490 9.78 -5.21 14.65
CA VAL A 490 8.34 -5.32 14.42
C VAL A 490 8.13 -5.46 12.92
N SER A 491 7.48 -6.54 12.49
CA SER A 491 7.12 -6.72 11.08
C SER A 491 5.89 -7.61 10.89
N HIS A 492 5.04 -7.27 9.93
CA HIS A 492 3.94 -8.12 9.45
C HIS A 492 4.34 -9.14 8.37
N GLU A 493 5.50 -8.98 7.74
CA GLU A 493 5.94 -9.81 6.63
C GLU A 493 6.72 -11.04 7.13
N GLU A 494 6.04 -12.18 7.30
CA GLU A 494 6.67 -13.41 7.81
C GLU A 494 7.86 -13.88 6.96
N ALA A 495 7.76 -13.75 5.63
CA ALA A 495 8.83 -14.12 4.69
C ALA A 495 10.12 -13.30 4.88
N PHE A 496 10.03 -12.09 5.45
CA PHE A 496 11.18 -11.23 5.68
C PHE A 496 12.05 -11.74 6.84
N TYR A 497 11.44 -12.16 7.96
CA TYR A 497 12.17 -12.43 9.20
C TYR A 497 12.31 -13.92 9.56
N ARG A 498 11.46 -14.79 9.01
CA ARG A 498 11.36 -16.20 9.45
C ARG A 498 12.67 -16.99 9.37
N ASP A 499 13.50 -16.71 8.37
CA ASP A 499 14.72 -17.48 8.11
C ASP A 499 15.89 -17.15 9.05
N TRP A 500 15.85 -16.02 9.75
CA TRP A 500 16.98 -15.53 10.55
C TRP A 500 16.61 -15.10 11.98
N THR A 501 15.32 -14.96 12.28
CA THR A 501 14.86 -14.69 13.64
C THR A 501 15.19 -15.85 14.56
N GLN A 502 15.58 -15.53 15.80
CA GLN A 502 15.86 -16.54 16.83
C GLN A 502 14.68 -16.72 17.78
N ARG A 503 13.82 -15.71 17.92
CA ARG A 503 12.68 -15.72 18.84
C ARG A 503 11.57 -14.82 18.33
N ILE A 504 10.35 -15.32 18.35
CA ILE A 504 9.15 -14.57 18.04
C ILE A 504 8.36 -14.36 19.34
N ILE A 505 7.98 -13.11 19.61
CA ILE A 505 7.08 -12.72 20.69
C ILE A 505 5.76 -12.34 20.02
N ASN A 506 4.71 -13.13 20.26
CA ASN A 506 3.37 -12.79 19.82
C ASN A 506 2.65 -12.08 20.96
N ILE A 507 2.21 -10.86 20.72
CA ILE A 507 1.51 -10.01 21.70
C ILE A 507 -0.03 -10.13 21.66
N GLU A 508 -0.59 -10.97 20.78
CA GLU A 508 -2.02 -11.29 20.69
C GLU A 508 -2.45 -12.38 21.68
N LYS A 509 -1.52 -13.24 22.12
CA LYS A 509 -1.81 -14.43 22.92
C LYS A 509 -1.84 -14.20 24.43
N ARG A 510 -2.15 -13.00 24.91
CA ARG A 510 -2.22 -12.69 26.33
C ARG A 510 -3.55 -12.07 26.72
#